data_AF-D4CFU1-F1
#
_entry.id   AF-D4CFU1-F1
#
_cell.length_a   1.000
_cell.length_b   1.000
_cell.length_c   1.000
_cell.angle_alpha   90.00
_cell.angle_beta   90.00
_cell.angle_gamma   90.00
#
_symmetry.space_group_name_H-M   'P 1'
#
loop_
_entity.id
_entity.type
_entity.pdbx_description
1 polymer ?
#
loop_
_entity_poly.entity_id
_entity_poly.type
_entity_poly.pdbx_seq_one_letter_code
_entity_poly.pdbx_strand_id
1 'polypeptide(L)'
;MYNATKWLDKVVDVDSGEVIQAGTDQSAAHFNNMESGITDASVAAAMLLIAAGELQSQTEIERHVVELKNTASYPFNNSTKTVSLAITRDNTDYTVDADIQAHTGNVGEIQIYDKQLNGFKVKYDGSAESATLILRIKGGK
;
A
#
# COMPACT_ATOMS: atom_id res chain seq x y z
N MET A 1 -8.67 -19.87 -6.97
CA MET A 1 -9.38 -19.43 -8.19
C MET A 1 -10.42 -20.48 -8.54
N TYR A 2 -11.53 -20.06 -9.12
CA TYR A 2 -12.57 -20.99 -9.60
C TYR A 2 -11.99 -21.90 -10.68
N ASN A 3 -12.37 -23.18 -10.66
CA ASN A 3 -11.98 -24.13 -11.69
C ASN A 3 -13.20 -24.40 -12.58
N ALA A 4 -13.16 -23.88 -13.80
CA ALA A 4 -14.27 -23.99 -14.74
C ALA A 4 -14.51 -25.46 -15.14
N THR A 5 -15.77 -25.86 -15.16
CA THR A 5 -16.17 -27.14 -15.72
C THR A 5 -16.47 -26.95 -17.20
N LYS A 6 -15.86 -27.78 -18.06
CA LYS A 6 -16.18 -27.78 -19.49
C LYS A 6 -17.35 -28.71 -19.76
N TRP A 7 -18.46 -28.14 -20.21
CA TRP A 7 -19.66 -28.87 -20.59
C TRP A 7 -19.58 -29.30 -22.06
N LEU A 8 -20.03 -30.51 -22.34
CA LEU A 8 -20.10 -31.10 -23.68
C LEU A 8 -21.53 -31.57 -23.93
N ASP A 9 -22.06 -31.35 -25.13
CA ASP A 9 -23.40 -31.82 -25.51
C ASP A 9 -23.49 -33.36 -25.61
N LYS A 10 -22.34 -34.03 -25.71
CA LYS A 10 -22.20 -35.49 -25.68
C LYS A 10 -20.77 -35.90 -25.39
N VAL A 11 -20.59 -37.10 -24.84
CA VAL A 11 -19.28 -37.74 -24.67
C VAL A 11 -19.14 -38.85 -25.72
N VAL A 12 -18.05 -38.84 -26.47
CA VAL A 12 -17.73 -39.84 -27.50
C VAL A 12 -16.46 -40.59 -27.14
N ASP A 13 -16.38 -41.84 -27.58
CA ASP A 13 -15.17 -42.64 -27.54
C ASP A 13 -14.11 -42.04 -28.46
N VAL A 14 -12.87 -41.95 -27.97
CA VAL A 14 -11.78 -41.25 -28.67
C VAL A 14 -11.26 -42.06 -29.87
N ASP A 15 -11.39 -43.38 -29.82
CA ASP A 15 -10.87 -44.30 -30.83
C ASP A 15 -11.96 -44.71 -31.86
N SER A 16 -13.20 -44.90 -31.41
CA SER A 16 -14.30 -45.35 -32.29
C SER A 16 -15.25 -44.23 -32.74
N GLY A 17 -15.26 -43.09 -32.05
CA GLY A 17 -16.21 -41.99 -32.31
C GLY A 17 -17.66 -42.30 -31.91
N GLU A 18 -17.92 -43.47 -31.31
CA GLU A 18 -19.25 -43.83 -30.82
C GLU A 18 -19.65 -42.98 -29.61
N VAL A 19 -20.94 -42.68 -29.49
CA VAL A 19 -21.46 -41.90 -28.36
C VAL A 19 -21.56 -42.79 -27.13
N ILE A 20 -20.71 -42.52 -26.13
CA ILE A 20 -20.71 -43.23 -24.84
C ILE A 20 -21.84 -42.69 -23.95
N GLN A 21 -22.10 -41.38 -24.02
CA GLN A 21 -23.12 -40.73 -23.21
C GLN A 21 -23.74 -39.55 -23.98
N ALA A 22 -25.07 -39.58 -24.13
CA ALA A 22 -25.84 -38.43 -24.62
C ALA A 22 -25.95 -37.36 -23.52
N GLY A 23 -25.80 -36.09 -23.88
CA GLY A 23 -26.01 -34.96 -22.97
C GLY A 23 -27.50 -34.73 -22.65
N THR A 24 -27.76 -33.76 -21.78
CA THR A 24 -29.12 -33.27 -21.48
C THR A 24 -29.53 -32.19 -22.49
N ASP A 25 -30.82 -31.81 -22.55
CA ASP A 25 -31.30 -30.70 -23.40
C ASP A 25 -30.72 -29.32 -23.02
N GLN A 26 -29.89 -29.26 -21.97
CA GLN A 26 -29.20 -28.04 -21.59
C GLN A 26 -27.95 -27.87 -22.44
N SER A 27 -27.94 -26.84 -23.29
CA SER A 27 -26.85 -26.62 -24.24
C SER A 27 -25.53 -26.29 -23.56
N ALA A 28 -24.48 -27.02 -23.93
CA ALA A 28 -23.10 -26.75 -23.54
C ALA A 28 -22.68 -25.31 -23.87
N ALA A 29 -23.27 -24.69 -24.91
CA ALA A 29 -23.00 -23.29 -25.24
C ALA A 29 -23.40 -22.34 -24.09
N HIS A 30 -24.60 -22.51 -23.52
CA HIS A 30 -25.05 -21.66 -22.42
C HIS A 30 -24.27 -21.95 -21.13
N PHE A 31 -24.00 -23.22 -20.83
CA PHE A 31 -23.23 -23.56 -19.63
C PHE A 31 -21.79 -23.09 -19.71
N ASN A 32 -21.09 -23.32 -20.81
CA ASN A 32 -19.71 -22.84 -20.96
C ASN A 32 -19.63 -21.30 -20.96
N ASN A 33 -20.66 -20.59 -21.44
CA ASN A 33 -20.75 -19.14 -21.31
C ASN A 33 -20.89 -18.70 -19.83
N MET A 34 -21.72 -19.39 -19.05
CA MET A 34 -21.82 -19.14 -17.61
C MET A 34 -20.53 -19.48 -16.87
N GLU A 35 -19.89 -20.61 -17.17
CA GLU A 35 -18.60 -21.02 -16.61
C GLU A 35 -17.50 -20.00 -16.89
N SER A 36 -17.47 -19.47 -18.13
CA SER A 36 -16.55 -18.40 -18.52
C SER A 36 -16.84 -17.12 -17.71
N GLY A 37 -18.12 -16.72 -17.61
CA GLY A 37 -18.51 -15.55 -16.81
C GLY A 37 -18.17 -15.68 -15.32
N ILE A 38 -18.38 -16.86 -14.72
CA ILE A 38 -18.00 -17.13 -13.32
C ILE A 38 -16.48 -17.07 -13.16
N THR A 39 -15.74 -17.67 -14.09
CA THR A 39 -14.27 -17.66 -14.06
C THR A 39 -13.73 -16.24 -14.15
N ASP A 40 -14.19 -15.46 -15.14
CA ASP A 40 -13.78 -14.07 -15.36
C ASP A 40 -14.13 -13.20 -14.15
N ALA A 41 -15.34 -13.35 -13.60
CA ALA A 41 -15.74 -12.65 -12.38
C ALA A 41 -14.85 -13.03 -11.18
N SER A 42 -14.47 -14.30 -11.05
CA SER A 42 -13.58 -14.77 -9.98
C SER A 42 -12.16 -14.18 -10.10
N VAL A 43 -11.65 -14.05 -11.33
CA VAL A 43 -10.35 -13.44 -11.62
C VAL A 43 -10.41 -11.93 -11.35
N ALA A 44 -11.44 -11.25 -11.85
CA ALA A 44 -11.66 -9.83 -11.59
C ALA A 44 -11.78 -9.52 -10.09
N ALA A 45 -12.51 -10.35 -9.35
CA ALA A 45 -12.61 -10.22 -7.89
C ALA A 45 -11.25 -10.40 -7.20
N ALA A 46 -10.44 -11.38 -7.62
CA ALA A 46 -9.10 -11.57 -7.08
C ALA A 46 -8.19 -10.35 -7.36
N MET A 47 -8.23 -9.80 -8.58
CA MET A 47 -7.48 -8.59 -8.93
C MET A 47 -7.92 -7.37 -8.13
N LEU A 48 -9.24 -7.19 -7.93
CA LEU A 48 -9.78 -6.11 -7.10
C LEU A 48 -9.34 -6.24 -5.65
N LEU A 49 -9.30 -7.45 -5.09
CA LEU A 49 -8.81 -7.69 -3.72
C LEU A 49 -7.32 -7.35 -3.58
N ILE A 50 -6.51 -7.67 -4.59
CA ILE A 50 -5.09 -7.30 -4.61
C ILE A 50 -4.95 -5.78 -4.65
N ALA A 51 -5.61 -5.10 -5.59
CA ALA A 51 -5.57 -3.65 -5.71
C ALA A 51 -6.09 -2.94 -4.44
N ALA A 52 -7.15 -3.47 -3.80
CA ALA A 52 -7.65 -2.95 -2.54
C ALA A 52 -6.62 -3.11 -1.39
N GLY A 53 -5.92 -4.24 -1.34
CA GLY A 53 -4.84 -4.48 -0.39
C GLY A 53 -3.67 -3.51 -0.57
N GLU A 54 -3.28 -3.25 -1.81
CA GLU A 54 -2.25 -2.24 -2.14
C GLU A 54 -2.67 -0.84 -1.68
N LEU A 55 -3.89 -0.42 -2.01
CA LEU A 55 -4.43 0.87 -1.57
C LEU A 55 -4.49 0.99 -0.04
N GLN A 56 -4.90 -0.07 0.65
CA GLN A 56 -4.92 -0.10 2.11
C GLN A 56 -3.50 0.05 2.67
N SER A 57 -2.51 -0.60 2.07
CA SER A 57 -1.10 -0.51 2.50
C SER A 57 -0.54 0.92 2.38
N GLN A 58 -1.00 1.70 1.40
CA GLN A 58 -0.61 3.13 1.26
C GLN A 58 -1.14 3.99 2.42
N THR A 59 -2.23 3.57 3.07
CA THR A 59 -2.84 4.29 4.20
C THR A 59 -2.25 3.90 5.57
N GLU A 60 -1.37 2.88 5.61
CA GLU A 60 -0.72 2.45 6.83
C GLU A 60 0.12 3.60 7.40
N ILE A 61 -0.15 3.96 8.66
CA ILE A 61 0.52 5.09 9.33
C ILE A 61 1.63 4.56 10.21
N GLU A 62 2.86 4.85 9.81
CA GLU A 62 4.02 4.66 10.68
C GLU A 62 4.21 5.87 11.58
N ARG A 63 4.35 5.66 12.89
CA ARG A 63 4.47 6.73 13.88
C ARG A 63 5.86 6.74 14.53
N HIS A 64 6.49 7.91 14.53
CA HIS A 64 7.74 8.16 15.27
C HIS A 64 7.55 9.30 16.26
N VAL A 65 8.25 9.23 17.39
CA VAL A 65 8.40 10.34 18.33
C VAL A 65 9.87 10.72 18.34
N VAL A 66 10.19 11.96 17.97
CA VAL A 66 11.57 12.43 17.87
C VAL A 66 11.77 13.72 18.64
N GLU A 67 12.81 13.74 19.46
CA GLU A 67 13.30 14.97 20.09
C GLU A 67 14.33 15.66 19.19
N LEU A 68 14.17 16.96 18.99
CA LEU A 68 15.07 17.88 18.30
C LEU A 68 15.65 18.87 19.32
N LYS A 69 16.96 19.15 19.23
CA LYS A 69 17.65 20.07 20.13
C LYS A 69 18.42 21.12 19.35
N ASN A 70 18.27 22.38 19.71
CA ASN A 70 19.06 23.49 19.19
C ASN A 70 20.01 23.97 20.28
N THR A 71 21.30 23.89 20.01
CA THR A 71 22.36 24.39 20.91
C THR A 71 23.04 25.63 20.35
N ALA A 72 22.61 26.12 19.18
CA ALA A 72 23.17 27.30 18.56
C ALA A 72 22.60 28.58 19.21
N SER A 73 23.43 29.62 19.28
CA SER A 73 22.98 30.92 19.78
C SER A 73 22.05 31.60 18.78
N TYR A 74 21.04 32.32 19.28
CA TYR A 74 20.16 33.12 18.45
C TYR A 74 20.96 34.07 17.54
N PRO A 75 20.61 34.19 16.24
CA PRO A 75 19.43 33.65 15.55
C PRO A 75 19.65 32.29 14.86
N PHE A 76 20.74 31.59 15.15
CA PHE A 76 21.07 30.34 14.47
C PHE A 76 20.31 29.14 15.03
N ASN A 77 20.09 28.13 14.19
CA ASN A 77 19.41 26.89 14.54
C ASN A 77 20.19 25.69 13.98
N ASN A 78 20.50 24.70 14.83
CA ASN A 78 21.13 23.43 14.43
C ASN A 78 20.29 22.19 14.80
N SER A 79 18.97 22.33 14.92
CA SER A 79 18.01 21.30 15.35
C SER A 79 17.83 20.09 14.41
N THR A 80 18.69 19.96 13.40
CA THR A 80 18.59 18.94 12.37
C THR A 80 18.72 17.53 12.95
N LYS A 81 17.81 16.65 12.56
CA LYS A 81 17.86 15.22 12.88
C LYS A 81 17.50 14.36 11.69
N THR A 82 18.26 13.30 11.49
CA THR A 82 17.93 12.24 10.53
C THR A 82 17.01 11.23 11.19
N VAL A 83 15.94 10.86 10.51
CA VAL A 83 14.96 9.86 10.94
C VAL A 83 14.98 8.71 9.93
N SER A 84 15.21 7.50 10.44
CA SER A 84 15.10 6.28 9.65
C SER A 84 13.71 5.69 9.79
N LEU A 85 13.14 5.24 8.69
CA LEU A 85 11.86 4.52 8.69
C LEU A 85 12.09 3.08 9.18
N ALA A 86 11.18 2.60 10.03
CA ALA A 86 11.11 1.22 10.48
C ALA A 86 10.44 0.33 9.43
N ILE A 87 9.48 0.86 8.68
CA ILE A 87 8.84 0.17 7.56
C ILE A 87 9.56 0.57 6.28
N THR A 88 10.13 -0.41 5.59
CA THR A 88 10.80 -0.19 4.31
C THR A 88 9.82 0.30 3.24
N ARG A 89 10.27 1.24 2.42
CA ARG A 89 9.53 1.82 1.30
C ARG A 89 10.16 1.41 -0.03
N ASP A 90 9.33 1.37 -1.06
CA ASP A 90 9.73 1.04 -2.43
C ASP A 90 10.06 2.29 -3.25
N ASN A 91 9.60 3.46 -2.79
CA ASN A 91 9.90 4.77 -3.40
C ASN A 91 9.86 5.92 -2.37
N THR A 92 10.19 7.13 -2.82
CA THR A 92 10.21 8.35 -1.97
C THR A 92 8.88 9.09 -1.89
N ASP A 93 7.81 8.56 -2.49
CA ASP A 93 6.48 9.20 -2.58
C ASP A 93 5.66 9.01 -1.29
N TYR A 94 6.35 8.89 -0.15
CA TYR A 94 5.71 8.93 1.15
C TYR A 94 5.55 10.36 1.65
N THR A 95 4.48 10.59 2.40
CA THR A 95 4.21 11.85 3.09
C THR A 95 4.65 11.75 4.55
N VAL A 96 5.05 12.87 5.13
CA VAL A 96 5.43 12.98 6.55
C VAL A 96 4.66 14.14 7.13
N ASP A 97 3.67 13.84 7.98
CA ASP A 97 2.95 14.83 8.76
C ASP A 97 3.67 14.99 10.11
N ALA A 98 3.96 16.22 10.53
CA ALA A 98 4.66 16.50 11.77
C ALA A 98 3.80 17.36 12.71
N ASP A 99 3.55 16.86 13.91
CA ASP A 99 2.90 17.60 14.99
C ASP A 99 3.90 17.88 16.11
N ILE A 100 3.84 19.07 16.70
CA ILE A 100 4.61 19.41 17.89
C ILE A 100 3.89 18.84 19.11
N GLN A 101 4.56 17.93 19.83
CA GLN A 101 4.05 17.34 21.06
C GLN A 101 4.44 18.16 22.30
N ALA A 102 5.69 18.65 22.34
CA ALA A 102 6.23 19.46 23.43
C ALA A 102 7.36 20.33 22.89
N HIS A 103 7.63 21.47 23.52
CA HIS A 103 8.74 22.34 23.14
C HIS A 103 9.18 23.25 24.29
N THR A 104 10.40 23.77 24.18
CA THR A 104 10.93 24.81 25.06
C THR A 104 11.42 25.97 24.20
N GLY A 105 10.68 27.09 24.20
CA GLY A 105 10.93 28.23 23.32
C GLY A 105 10.12 28.19 22.02
N ASN A 106 10.46 29.06 21.06
CA ASN A 106 9.69 29.24 19.82
C ASN A 106 10.15 28.26 18.73
N VAL A 107 9.31 27.32 18.33
CA VAL A 107 9.67 26.29 17.34
C VAL A 107 9.65 26.84 15.91
N GLY A 108 8.75 27.75 15.58
CA GLY A 108 8.54 28.18 14.19
C GLY A 108 7.95 27.06 13.32
N GLU A 109 8.40 26.96 12.07
CA GLU A 109 7.97 25.97 11.09
C GLU A 109 8.80 24.69 11.16
N ILE A 110 8.13 23.54 11.04
CA ILE A 110 8.79 22.24 10.90
C ILE A 110 9.06 21.97 9.43
N GLN A 111 10.32 21.70 9.10
CA GLN A 111 10.75 21.39 7.74
C GLN A 111 11.21 19.94 7.63
N ILE A 112 10.54 19.20 6.74
CA ILE A 112 10.95 17.86 6.30
C ILE A 112 11.71 18.00 4.98
N TYR A 113 12.93 17.48 4.91
CA TYR A 113 13.81 17.64 3.75
C TYR A 113 14.75 16.45 3.58
N ASP A 114 15.52 16.43 2.49
CA ASP A 114 16.42 15.32 2.13
C ASP A 114 15.73 13.95 2.24
N LYS A 115 14.55 13.81 1.63
CA LYS A 115 13.86 12.51 1.59
C LYS A 115 14.69 11.49 0.82
N GLN A 116 14.80 10.31 1.39
CA GLN A 116 15.46 9.12 0.84
C GLN A 116 14.50 7.94 0.96
N LEU A 117 14.81 6.82 0.30
CA LEU A 117 13.93 5.65 0.28
C LEU A 117 13.44 5.25 1.68
N ASN A 118 14.33 5.18 2.68
CA ASN A 118 14.00 4.72 4.02
C ASN A 118 14.35 5.74 5.11
N GLY A 119 14.32 7.03 4.80
CA GLY A 119 14.64 8.05 5.78
C GLY A 119 14.56 9.46 5.25
N PHE A 120 14.58 10.42 6.16
CA PHE A 120 14.53 11.84 5.83
C PHE A 120 15.20 12.65 6.94
N LYS A 121 15.38 13.95 6.71
CA LYS A 121 15.79 14.90 7.75
C LYS A 121 14.62 15.77 8.16
N VAL A 122 14.61 16.14 9.43
CA VAL A 122 13.66 17.07 10.02
C VAL A 122 14.41 18.12 10.82
N LYS A 123 13.95 19.36 10.74
CA LYS A 123 14.42 20.49 11.56
C LYS A 123 13.27 21.46 11.82
N TYR A 124 13.48 22.41 12.72
CA TYR A 124 12.63 23.58 12.86
C TYR A 124 13.44 24.87 12.64
N ASP A 125 12.79 25.98 12.28
CA ASP A 125 13.45 27.25 11.97
C ASP A 125 13.43 28.28 13.11
N GLY A 126 12.65 28.05 14.17
CA GLY A 126 12.57 28.91 15.33
C GLY A 126 13.77 28.79 16.28
N SER A 127 13.70 29.55 17.38
CA SER A 127 14.75 29.64 18.40
C SER A 127 14.51 28.76 19.64
N ALA A 128 13.63 27.77 19.56
CA ALA A 128 13.41 26.80 20.63
C ALA A 128 14.74 26.13 20.99
N GLU A 129 14.93 25.77 22.25
CA GLU A 129 16.03 24.93 22.72
C GLU A 129 15.74 23.46 22.40
N SER A 130 14.47 23.06 22.53
CA SER A 130 14.02 21.70 22.24
C SER A 130 12.61 21.67 21.66
N ALA A 131 12.35 20.66 20.83
CA ALA A 131 11.02 20.33 20.33
C ALA A 131 10.89 18.80 20.19
N THR A 132 9.83 18.24 20.76
CA THR A 132 9.44 16.84 20.57
C THR A 132 8.34 16.79 19.53
N LEU A 133 8.57 16.05 18.45
CA LEU A 133 7.65 15.92 17.33
C LEU A 133 7.05 14.52 17.28
N ILE A 134 5.76 14.44 16.95
CA ILE A 134 5.12 13.21 16.50
C ILE A 134 5.09 13.26 14.98
N LEU A 135 5.79 12.32 14.34
CA LEU A 135 5.83 12.17 12.90
C LEU A 135 4.90 11.02 12.50
N ARG A 136 4.05 11.26 11.51
CA ARG A 136 3.17 10.25 10.90
C ARG A 136 3.54 10.12 9.43
N ILE A 137 4.02 8.95 9.05
CA ILE A 137 4.49 8.68 7.70
C ILE A 137 3.51 7.74 7.00
N LYS A 138 3.11 8.09 5.77
CA LYS A 138 2.14 7.34 4.95
C LYS A 138 2.66 7.20 3.52
N GLY A 139 2.21 6.19 2.79
CA GLY A 139 2.55 5.99 1.39
C GLY A 139 3.94 5.42 1.13
N GLY A 140 4.39 5.42 -0.12
CA GLY A 140 5.73 4.97 -0.51
C GLY A 140 5.95 3.45 -0.53
N LYS A 141 4.87 2.67 -0.42
CA LYS A 141 4.88 1.26 -0.81
C LYS A 141 4.57 1.11 -2.30
#